data_AF-A0A929BD15-F1
#
_entry.id   AF-A0A929BD15-F1
#
_cell.length_a   1.000
_cell.length_b   1.000
_cell.length_c   1.000
_cell.angle_alpha   90.00
_cell.angle_beta   90.00
_cell.angle_gamma   90.00
#
_symmetry.space_group_name_H-M   'P 1'
#
loop_
_entity.id
_entity.type
_entity.pdbx_description
1 polymer ?
#
loop_
_entity_poly.entity_id
_entity_poly.type
_entity_poly.pdbx_seq_one_letter_code
_entity_poly.pdbx_strand_id
1 'polypeptide(L)'
;MMPVQELGALAERLAVEKAEDSVVAPKNEDPPDEQRRRGAAMGRLRAARDVEELAARAAAQRTAAAAERAVWLGASLADLGTSTGHSRQAARKRWPGLGEIYRRRKWLAEHIPDIKHVAGLLDQHARELRPSEFHTEEQLADGLRAVRSTARWCAAEFGAAADGRPTADADPVARWRELDVLVGGHLRHVVEAAGPSDTDQADFALHVTRGLVGYYDHAVAGTDADD
;
A
#
# COMPACT_ATOMS: atom_id res chain seq x y z
N MET A 1 11.99 5.31 14.84
CA MET A 1 11.18 4.87 16.00
C MET A 1 11.42 5.92 17.06
N MET A 2 10.37 6.43 17.71
CA MET A 2 10.57 7.43 18.76
C MET A 2 11.48 6.80 19.84
N PRO A 3 12.59 7.44 20.24
CA PRO A 3 13.43 6.97 21.32
C PRO A 3 12.60 6.72 22.58
N VAL A 4 12.98 5.71 23.37
CA VAL A 4 12.31 5.41 24.66
C VAL A 4 12.27 6.66 25.57
N GLN A 5 13.28 7.52 25.48
CA GLN A 5 13.36 8.80 26.19
C GLN A 5 12.28 9.80 25.74
N GLU A 6 11.97 9.87 24.44
CA GLU A 6 10.91 10.73 23.90
C GLU A 6 9.51 10.20 24.24
N LEU A 7 9.32 8.87 24.29
CA LEU A 7 8.09 8.26 24.79
C LEU A 7 7.87 8.58 26.28
N GLY A 8 8.93 8.54 27.10
CA GLY A 8 8.88 8.97 28.49
C GLY A 8 8.51 10.45 28.64
N ALA A 9 9.11 11.33 27.83
CA ALA A 9 8.79 12.76 27.84
C ALA A 9 7.35 13.06 27.36
N LEU A 10 6.81 12.26 26.43
CA LEU A 10 5.42 12.33 26.04
C LEU A 10 4.48 11.89 27.18
N ALA A 11 4.82 10.82 27.90
CA ALA A 11 4.04 10.32 29.02
C ALA A 11 3.97 11.34 30.17
N GLU A 12 5.09 11.99 30.48
CA GLU A 12 5.11 13.04 31.52
C GLU A 12 4.28 14.29 31.12
N ARG A 13 4.32 14.69 29.84
CA ARG A 13 3.47 15.80 29.35
C ARG A 13 1.97 15.47 29.46
N LEU A 14 1.58 14.28 29.02
CA LEU A 14 0.18 13.81 29.11
C LEU A 14 -0.25 13.57 30.57
N ALA A 15 0.69 13.26 31.47
CA ALA A 15 0.39 13.05 32.88
C ALA A 15 -0.01 14.33 33.60
N VAL A 16 0.59 15.47 33.23
CA VAL A 16 0.20 16.79 33.77
C VAL A 16 -1.23 17.13 33.37
N GLU A 17 -1.57 16.96 32.09
CA GLU A 17 -2.92 17.18 31.56
C GLU A 17 -3.95 16.26 32.24
N LYS A 18 -3.64 14.96 32.38
CA LYS A 18 -4.57 13.98 32.97
C LYS A 18 -4.67 14.00 34.49
N ALA A 19 -3.73 14.63 35.19
CA ALA A 19 -3.77 14.76 36.64
C ALA A 19 -4.86 15.74 37.08
N GLU A 20 -5.13 16.78 36.28
CA GLU A 20 -6.16 17.79 36.54
C GLU A 20 -7.58 17.20 36.43
N ASP A 21 -7.77 16.20 35.55
CA ASP A 21 -9.05 15.51 35.33
C ASP A 21 -9.28 14.28 36.22
N SER A 22 -8.31 13.94 37.08
CA SER A 22 -8.33 12.68 37.84
C SER A 22 -9.16 12.81 39.13
N VAL A 23 -10.46 12.53 39.03
CA VAL A 23 -11.32 12.38 40.21
C VAL A 23 -11.08 11.00 40.84
N VAL A 24 -10.26 10.96 41.89
CA VAL A 24 -10.06 9.77 42.71
C VAL A 24 -10.94 9.88 43.96
N ALA A 25 -11.81 8.88 44.15
CA ALA A 25 -12.71 8.83 45.30
C ALA A 25 -11.93 8.89 46.62
N PRO A 26 -12.42 9.66 47.62
CA PRO A 26 -11.79 9.72 48.93
C PRO A 26 -11.88 8.36 49.63
N LYS A 27 -10.84 8.00 50.38
CA LYS A 27 -10.92 6.89 51.34
C LYS A 27 -10.93 7.48 52.74
N ASN A 28 -11.77 6.91 53.61
CA ASN A 28 -12.15 7.50 54.91
C ASN A 28 -10.99 7.64 55.91
N GLU A 29 -9.82 7.05 55.63
CA GLU A 29 -8.67 7.01 56.54
C GLU A 29 -7.46 7.81 56.02
N ASP A 30 -7.55 8.42 54.84
CA ASP A 30 -6.41 9.11 54.24
C ASP A 30 -6.24 10.53 54.78
N PRO A 31 -5.01 10.94 55.11
CA PRO A 31 -4.64 12.35 55.19
C PRO A 31 -4.99 13.11 53.89
N PRO A 32 -5.42 14.39 53.97
CA PRO A 32 -5.87 15.15 52.79
C PRO A 32 -4.86 15.30 51.64
N ASP A 33 -3.54 15.20 51.92
CA ASP A 33 -2.51 15.27 50.88
C ASP A 33 -2.33 13.95 50.11
N GLU A 34 -2.71 12.82 50.71
CA GLU A 34 -2.65 11.51 50.06
C GLU A 34 -3.66 11.37 48.92
N GLN A 35 -4.85 11.95 49.04
CA GLN A 35 -5.84 11.96 47.97
C GLN A 35 -5.29 12.67 46.72
N ARG A 36 -4.62 13.83 46.89
CA ARG A 36 -3.97 14.55 45.78
C ARG A 36 -2.83 13.75 45.16
N ARG A 37 -1.95 13.15 45.98
CA ARG A 37 -0.85 12.30 45.51
C ARG A 37 -1.36 11.11 44.70
N ARG A 38 -2.46 10.50 45.14
CA ARG A 38 -3.11 9.38 44.44
C ARG A 38 -3.74 9.83 43.12
N GLY A 39 -4.42 10.97 43.11
CA GLY A 39 -4.91 11.60 41.87
C GLY A 39 -3.82 11.77 40.83
N ALA A 40 -2.69 12.36 41.24
CA ALA A 40 -1.51 12.55 40.39
C ALA A 40 -0.84 11.23 39.95
N ALA A 41 -0.79 10.21 40.82
CA ALA A 41 -0.27 8.89 40.45
C ALA A 41 -1.17 8.17 39.44
N MET A 42 -2.49 8.26 39.61
CA MET A 42 -3.45 7.70 38.65
C MET A 42 -3.45 8.45 37.31
N GLY A 43 -3.27 9.78 37.34
CA GLY A 43 -3.07 10.59 36.13
C GLY A 43 -1.83 10.14 35.35
N ARG A 44 -0.69 9.95 36.05
CA ARG A 44 0.55 9.39 35.49
C ARG A 44 0.34 7.98 34.90
N LEU A 45 -0.35 7.08 35.60
CA LEU A 45 -0.64 5.73 35.10
C LEU A 45 -1.49 5.76 33.82
N ARG A 46 -2.54 6.60 33.78
CA ARG A 46 -3.38 6.76 32.59
C ARG A 46 -2.57 7.30 31.42
N ALA A 47 -1.75 8.33 31.65
CA ALA A 47 -0.88 8.87 30.62
C ALA A 47 0.14 7.84 30.10
N ALA A 48 0.74 7.04 30.98
CA ALA A 48 1.63 5.96 30.58
C ALA A 48 0.92 4.92 29.70
N ARG A 49 -0.33 4.55 30.04
CA ARG A 49 -1.14 3.62 29.24
C ARG A 49 -1.52 4.18 27.86
N ASP A 50 -1.86 5.47 27.78
CA ASP A 50 -2.11 6.13 26.50
C ASP A 50 -0.87 6.12 25.60
N VAL A 51 0.31 6.39 26.18
CA VAL A 51 1.57 6.32 25.44
C VAL A 51 1.90 4.89 25.01
N GLU A 52 1.67 3.90 25.87
CA GLU A 52 1.81 2.48 25.52
C GLU A 52 0.93 2.13 24.32
N GLU A 53 -0.33 2.55 24.33
CA GLU A 53 -1.27 2.30 23.22
C GLU A 53 -0.84 3.00 21.93
N LEU A 54 -0.40 4.26 22.00
CA LEU A 54 0.14 5.00 20.86
C LEU A 54 1.39 4.32 20.29
N ALA A 55 2.31 3.89 21.15
CA ALA A 55 3.51 3.18 20.75
C ALA A 55 3.18 1.84 20.09
N ALA A 56 2.23 1.08 20.65
CA ALA A 56 1.77 -0.19 20.09
C ALA A 56 1.14 0.00 18.70
N ARG A 57 0.27 1.02 18.52
CA ARG A 57 -0.32 1.34 17.21
C ARG A 57 0.75 1.74 16.19
N ALA A 58 1.70 2.59 16.57
CA ALA A 58 2.80 3.00 15.69
C ALA A 58 3.70 1.82 15.30
N ALA A 59 3.98 0.90 16.23
CA ALA A 59 4.72 -0.32 15.97
C ALA A 59 3.95 -1.26 15.02
N ALA A 60 2.63 -1.42 15.22
CA ALA A 60 1.77 -2.21 14.34
C ALA A 60 1.77 -1.65 12.91
N GLN A 61 1.61 -0.33 12.74
CA GLN A 61 1.67 0.33 11.43
C GLN A 61 3.03 0.14 10.74
N ARG A 62 4.14 0.32 11.47
CA ARG A 62 5.49 0.14 10.92
C ARG A 62 5.75 -1.31 10.51
N THR A 63 5.33 -2.27 11.31
CA THR A 63 5.51 -3.69 11.01
C THR A 63 4.64 -4.13 9.83
N ALA A 64 3.41 -3.61 9.72
CA ALA A 64 2.57 -3.82 8.55
C ALA A 64 3.20 -3.25 7.27
N ALA A 65 3.71 -2.00 7.30
CA ALA A 65 4.38 -1.40 6.15
C ALA A 65 5.65 -2.16 5.75
N ALA A 66 6.44 -2.65 6.71
CA ALA A 66 7.61 -3.47 6.44
C ALA A 66 7.25 -4.83 5.83
N ALA A 67 6.19 -5.48 6.34
CA ALA A 67 5.68 -6.74 5.80
C ALA A 67 5.17 -6.58 4.37
N GLU A 68 4.38 -5.54 4.10
CA GLU A 68 3.94 -5.18 2.75
C GLU A 68 5.12 -4.96 1.81
N ARG A 69 6.12 -4.18 2.23
CA ARG A 69 7.32 -3.93 1.44
C ARG A 69 8.05 -5.22 1.09
N ALA A 70 8.19 -6.13 2.06
CA ALA A 70 8.81 -7.42 1.84
C ALA A 70 8.04 -8.26 0.81
N VAL A 71 6.70 -8.25 0.85
CA VAL A 71 5.87 -8.98 -0.12
C VAL A 71 5.99 -8.40 -1.53
N TRP A 72 6.02 -7.07 -1.67
CA TRP A 72 6.31 -6.44 -2.97
C TRP A 72 7.68 -6.82 -3.53
N LEU A 73 8.65 -7.11 -2.66
CA LEU A 73 9.97 -7.62 -3.03
C LEU A 73 10.00 -9.14 -3.26
N GLY A 74 8.87 -9.83 -3.10
CA GLY A 74 8.69 -11.24 -3.42
C GLY A 74 8.63 -12.18 -2.21
N ALA A 75 8.66 -11.67 -0.98
CA ALA A 75 8.47 -12.51 0.20
C ALA A 75 7.06 -13.11 0.25
N SER A 76 6.97 -14.38 0.61
CA SER A 76 5.70 -15.07 0.87
C SER A 76 5.25 -14.88 2.32
N LEU A 77 3.99 -15.23 2.62
CA LEU A 77 3.50 -15.29 4.00
C LEU A 77 4.29 -16.30 4.87
N ALA A 78 4.87 -17.33 4.26
CA ALA A 78 5.73 -18.28 4.96
C ALA A 78 7.06 -17.63 5.36
N ASP A 79 7.65 -16.80 4.51
CA ASP A 79 8.88 -16.05 4.81
C ASP A 79 8.65 -15.04 5.95
N LEU A 80 7.50 -14.36 5.95
CA LEU A 80 7.08 -13.47 7.03
C LEU A 80 6.86 -14.23 8.35
N GLY A 81 6.25 -15.41 8.30
CA GLY A 81 6.13 -16.29 9.46
C GLY A 81 7.50 -16.64 10.02
N THR A 82 8.37 -17.22 9.20
CA THR A 82 9.72 -17.64 9.59
C THR A 82 10.54 -16.48 10.17
N SER A 83 10.55 -15.31 9.53
CA SER A 83 11.31 -14.13 9.99
C SER A 83 10.81 -13.55 11.31
N THR A 84 9.57 -13.84 11.71
CA THR A 84 9.00 -13.41 12.99
C THR A 84 8.91 -14.53 14.02
N GLY A 85 9.36 -15.76 13.71
CA GLY A 85 9.24 -16.91 14.59
C GLY A 85 7.82 -17.45 14.74
N HIS A 86 6.95 -17.19 13.75
CA HIS A 86 5.54 -17.60 13.74
C HIS A 86 5.22 -18.50 12.52
N SER A 87 4.06 -19.16 12.53
CA SER A 87 3.61 -19.93 11.36
C SER A 87 3.09 -19.02 10.23
N ARG A 88 3.03 -19.55 9.00
CA ARG A 88 2.36 -18.91 7.86
C ARG A 88 0.93 -18.46 8.21
N GLN A 89 0.18 -19.29 8.94
CA GLN A 89 -1.19 -18.98 9.31
C GLN A 89 -1.28 -17.84 10.33
N ALA A 90 -0.32 -17.74 11.25
CA ALA A 90 -0.22 -16.60 12.15
C ALA A 90 0.11 -15.30 11.39
N ALA A 91 1.02 -15.36 10.40
CA ALA A 91 1.29 -14.23 9.51
C ALA A 91 0.05 -13.79 8.72
N ARG A 92 -0.71 -14.74 8.15
CA ARG A 92 -1.99 -14.47 7.45
C ARG A 92 -2.99 -13.76 8.35
N LYS A 93 -3.16 -14.23 9.59
CA LYS A 93 -4.07 -13.60 10.57
C LYS A 93 -3.60 -12.21 10.98
N ARG A 94 -2.29 -12.00 11.09
CA ARG A 94 -1.69 -10.73 11.52
C ARG A 94 -1.76 -9.66 10.44
N TRP A 95 -1.59 -10.04 9.17
CA TRP A 95 -1.60 -9.12 8.03
C TRP A 95 -2.58 -9.61 6.95
N PRO A 96 -3.89 -9.46 7.19
CA PRO A 96 -4.90 -9.73 6.17
C PRO A 96 -4.65 -8.81 4.95
N GLY A 97 -4.73 -9.37 3.75
CA GLY A 97 -4.52 -8.64 2.48
C GLY A 97 -3.15 -8.85 1.83
N LEU A 98 -2.12 -9.29 2.56
CA LEU A 98 -0.79 -9.53 1.96
C LEU A 98 -0.79 -10.65 0.90
N GLY A 99 -1.73 -11.59 0.99
CA GLY A 99 -1.90 -12.63 -0.04
C GLY A 99 -2.29 -12.04 -1.40
N GLU A 100 -3.10 -10.99 -1.42
CA GLU A 100 -3.48 -10.28 -2.65
C GLU A 100 -2.29 -9.56 -3.27
N ILE A 101 -1.49 -8.87 -2.44
CA ILE A 101 -0.27 -8.18 -2.87
C ILE A 101 0.73 -9.20 -3.47
N TYR A 102 0.87 -10.37 -2.83
CA TYR A 102 1.73 -11.44 -3.35
C TYR A 102 1.27 -11.92 -4.74
N ARG A 103 -0.03 -12.14 -4.94
CA ARG A 103 -0.58 -12.54 -6.25
C ARG A 103 -0.37 -11.47 -7.31
N ARG A 104 -0.66 -10.21 -6.99
CA ARG A 104 -0.37 -9.05 -7.86
C ARG A 104 1.08 -9.04 -8.28
N ARG A 105 2.00 -9.06 -7.31
CA ARG A 105 3.43 -9.04 -7.57
C ARG A 105 3.89 -10.24 -8.39
N LYS A 106 3.39 -11.45 -8.12
CA LYS A 106 3.75 -12.65 -8.89
C LYS A 106 3.34 -12.48 -10.35
N TRP A 107 2.07 -12.15 -10.61
CA TRP A 107 1.55 -11.95 -11.96
C TRP A 107 2.33 -10.85 -12.69
N LEU A 108 2.57 -9.71 -12.05
CA LEU A 108 3.29 -8.58 -12.64
C LEU A 108 4.69 -8.96 -13.13
N ALA A 109 5.42 -9.80 -12.39
CA ALA A 109 6.75 -10.22 -12.81
C ALA A 109 6.76 -11.17 -14.01
N GLU A 110 5.70 -11.98 -14.15
CA GLU A 110 5.55 -12.92 -15.28
C GLU A 110 5.15 -12.17 -16.57
N HIS A 111 4.46 -11.03 -16.45
CA HIS A 111 3.81 -10.34 -17.59
C HIS A 111 4.43 -8.97 -17.94
N ILE A 112 5.63 -8.64 -17.45
CA ILE A 112 6.31 -7.37 -17.79
C ILE A 112 6.39 -7.16 -19.32
N PRO A 113 6.78 -8.16 -20.15
CA PRO A 113 6.85 -7.99 -21.60
C PRO A 113 5.48 -7.66 -22.22
N ASP A 114 4.43 -8.34 -21.76
CA ASP A 114 3.07 -8.17 -22.28
C ASP A 114 2.52 -6.78 -21.93
N ILE A 115 2.72 -6.33 -20.68
CA ILE A 115 2.33 -4.99 -20.24
C ILE A 115 3.02 -3.92 -21.10
N LYS A 116 4.33 -4.07 -21.33
CA LYS A 116 5.10 -3.15 -22.19
C LYS A 116 4.57 -3.14 -23.62
N HIS A 117 4.26 -4.31 -24.16
CA HIS A 117 3.72 -4.45 -25.51
C HIS A 117 2.35 -3.75 -25.64
N VAL A 118 1.42 -4.03 -24.72
CA VAL A 118 0.07 -3.46 -24.72
C VAL A 118 0.10 -1.94 -24.53
N ALA A 119 0.89 -1.43 -23.58
CA ALA A 119 1.04 0.00 -23.39
C ALA A 119 1.63 0.69 -24.64
N GLY A 120 2.57 0.04 -25.32
CA GLY A 120 3.14 0.51 -26.58
C GLY A 120 2.12 0.56 -27.72
N LEU A 121 1.29 -0.49 -27.87
CA LEU A 121 0.20 -0.51 -28.85
C LEU A 121 -0.82 0.61 -28.63
N LEU A 122 -1.23 0.82 -27.38
CA LEU A 122 -2.12 1.94 -27.03
C LEU A 122 -1.50 3.30 -27.33
N ASP A 123 -0.22 3.49 -26.99
CA ASP A 123 0.45 4.76 -27.26
C ASP A 123 0.53 5.06 -28.76
N GLN A 124 0.79 4.03 -29.57
CA GLN A 124 0.86 4.12 -31.03
C GLN A 124 -0.48 4.56 -31.65
N HIS A 125 -1.60 4.05 -31.14
CA HIS A 125 -2.94 4.30 -31.68
C HIS A 125 -3.74 5.35 -30.88
N ALA A 126 -3.11 6.04 -29.93
CA ALA A 126 -3.78 6.95 -29.00
C ALA A 126 -4.64 8.05 -29.66
N ARG A 127 -4.28 8.49 -30.88
CA ARG A 127 -5.01 9.56 -31.62
C ARG A 127 -6.28 9.06 -32.32
N GLU A 128 -6.37 7.76 -32.53
CA GLU A 128 -7.48 7.09 -33.22
C GLU A 128 -8.57 6.65 -32.22
N LEU A 129 -8.28 6.70 -30.92
CA LEU A 129 -9.23 6.43 -29.86
C LEU A 129 -10.21 7.60 -29.68
N ARG A 130 -11.44 7.27 -29.32
CA ARG A 130 -12.52 8.23 -29.02
C ARG A 130 -13.05 8.00 -27.61
N PRO A 131 -13.54 9.03 -26.92
CA PRO A 131 -14.18 8.84 -25.63
C PRO A 131 -15.49 8.06 -25.79
N SER A 132 -15.83 7.30 -24.75
CA SER A 132 -17.16 6.70 -24.60
C SER A 132 -18.21 7.76 -24.29
N GLU A 133 -19.49 7.39 -24.37
CA GLU A 133 -20.60 8.30 -24.07
C GLU A 133 -20.61 8.84 -22.62
N PHE A 134 -19.90 8.16 -21.71
CA PHE A 134 -19.82 8.52 -20.29
C PHE A 134 -18.57 9.32 -19.90
N HIS A 135 -17.67 9.56 -20.85
CA HIS A 135 -16.38 10.19 -20.60
C HIS A 135 -16.11 11.34 -21.56
N THR A 136 -15.28 12.28 -21.12
CA THR A 136 -14.85 13.41 -21.96
C THR A 136 -13.57 13.06 -22.73
N GLU A 137 -13.31 13.81 -23.81
CA GLU A 137 -12.02 13.73 -24.52
C GLU A 137 -10.83 14.01 -23.58
N GLU A 138 -11.00 14.92 -22.62
CA GLU A 138 -9.99 15.24 -21.62
C GLU A 138 -9.68 14.06 -20.70
N GLN A 139 -10.71 13.36 -20.19
CA GLN A 139 -10.54 12.18 -19.34
C GLN A 139 -9.82 11.04 -20.05
N LEU A 140 -10.14 10.80 -21.33
CA LEU A 140 -9.42 9.82 -22.14
C LEU A 140 -7.98 10.26 -22.40
N ALA A 141 -7.77 11.53 -22.74
CA ALA A 141 -6.43 12.09 -22.97
C ALA A 141 -5.55 12.04 -21.71
N ASP A 142 -6.11 12.29 -20.53
CA ASP A 142 -5.43 12.13 -19.24
C ASP A 142 -5.03 10.68 -18.99
N GLY A 143 -5.96 9.74 -19.22
CA GLY A 143 -5.66 8.31 -19.15
C GLY A 143 -4.49 7.90 -20.03
N LEU A 144 -4.51 8.32 -21.30
CA LEU A 144 -3.45 8.02 -22.26
C LEU A 144 -2.12 8.70 -21.90
N ARG A 145 -2.16 9.93 -21.36
CA ARG A 145 -0.97 10.60 -20.82
C ARG A 145 -0.36 9.81 -19.66
N ALA A 146 -1.19 9.35 -18.73
CA ALA A 146 -0.76 8.56 -17.58
C ALA A 146 -0.17 7.21 -18.01
N VAL A 147 -0.82 6.50 -18.94
CA VAL A 147 -0.27 5.27 -19.53
C VAL A 147 1.11 5.53 -20.14
N ARG A 148 1.25 6.58 -20.97
CA ARG A 148 2.52 6.93 -21.62
C ARG A 148 3.61 7.27 -20.61
N SER A 149 3.33 8.11 -19.62
CA SER A 149 4.33 8.51 -18.61
C SER A 149 4.80 7.31 -17.78
N THR A 150 3.86 6.50 -17.29
CA THR A 150 4.16 5.38 -16.40
C THR A 150 4.81 4.23 -17.16
N ALA A 151 4.40 3.95 -18.41
CA ALA A 151 5.04 2.95 -19.25
C ALA A 151 6.49 3.32 -19.59
N ARG A 152 6.78 4.60 -19.88
CA ARG A 152 8.16 5.07 -20.11
C ARG A 152 9.02 4.93 -18.87
N TRP A 153 8.48 5.30 -17.71
CA TRP A 153 9.17 5.14 -16.44
C TRP A 153 9.44 3.66 -16.13
N CYS A 154 8.44 2.78 -16.29
CA CYS A 154 8.63 1.34 -16.12
C CYS A 154 9.63 0.75 -17.12
N ALA A 155 9.66 1.23 -18.36
CA ALA A 155 10.63 0.79 -19.35
C ALA A 155 12.08 1.12 -18.94
N ALA A 156 12.30 2.27 -18.29
CA ALA A 156 13.61 2.64 -17.74
C ALA A 156 13.99 1.75 -16.54
N GLU A 157 13.08 1.56 -15.59
CA GLU A 157 13.33 0.79 -14.36
C GLU A 157 13.47 -0.72 -14.57
N PHE A 158 12.83 -1.27 -15.61
CA PHE A 158 12.90 -2.69 -15.98
C PHE A 158 13.70 -2.93 -17.27
N GLY A 159 14.52 -1.97 -17.71
CA GLY A 159 15.35 -2.07 -18.91
C GLY A 159 16.66 -2.82 -18.67
N ALA A 160 17.33 -3.27 -19.74
CA ALA A 160 18.61 -4.00 -19.67
C ALA A 160 19.78 -3.17 -19.09
N ALA A 161 19.62 -1.84 -19.02
CA ALA A 161 20.57 -0.90 -18.41
C ALA A 161 20.29 -0.60 -16.92
N ALA A 162 19.32 -1.29 -16.30
CA ALA A 162 19.27 -1.36 -14.85
C ALA A 162 20.45 -2.23 -14.41
N ASP A 163 21.64 -1.64 -14.30
CA ASP A 163 22.96 -2.26 -14.08
C ASP A 163 23.11 -3.03 -12.75
N GLY A 164 22.01 -3.52 -12.17
CA GLY A 164 21.98 -4.27 -10.92
C GLY A 164 22.40 -3.47 -9.69
N ARG A 165 22.92 -2.25 -9.85
CA ARG A 165 23.21 -1.32 -8.77
C ARG A 165 21.94 -0.56 -8.45
N PRO A 166 21.32 -0.78 -7.27
CA PRO A 166 20.34 0.18 -6.79
C PRO A 166 21.03 1.54 -6.73
N THR A 167 20.45 2.55 -7.34
CA THR A 167 20.72 3.92 -6.90
C THR A 167 20.35 3.93 -5.41
N ALA A 168 21.29 4.31 -4.55
CA ALA A 168 21.18 4.11 -3.10
C ALA A 168 19.91 4.73 -2.47
N ASP A 169 19.23 5.61 -3.20
CA ASP A 169 18.00 6.32 -2.81
C ASP A 169 16.71 5.86 -3.50
N ALA A 170 16.74 4.96 -4.49
CA ALA A 170 15.50 4.50 -5.14
C ALA A 170 14.81 3.41 -4.32
N ASP A 171 13.51 3.58 -4.02
CA ASP A 171 12.72 2.53 -3.38
C ASP A 171 12.48 1.36 -4.37
N PRO A 172 13.06 0.17 -4.15
CA PRO A 172 12.92 -0.96 -5.07
C PRO A 172 11.48 -1.49 -5.18
N VAL A 173 10.58 -1.07 -4.29
CA VAL A 173 9.15 -1.38 -4.36
C VAL A 173 8.39 -0.44 -5.28
N ALA A 174 8.86 0.81 -5.48
CA ALA A 174 8.20 1.80 -6.33
C ALA A 174 7.95 1.23 -7.73
N ARG A 175 8.94 0.53 -8.32
CA ARG A 175 8.78 -0.06 -9.66
C ARG A 175 7.66 -1.08 -9.80
N TRP A 176 7.42 -1.84 -8.74
CA TRP A 176 6.33 -2.81 -8.74
C TRP A 176 4.97 -2.14 -8.53
N ARG A 177 4.92 -1.13 -7.66
CA ARG A 177 3.70 -0.34 -7.42
C ARG A 177 3.30 0.47 -8.65
N GLU A 178 4.24 1.11 -9.33
CA GLU A 178 3.95 1.85 -10.56
C GLU A 178 3.49 0.92 -11.69
N LEU A 179 4.04 -0.30 -11.78
CA LEU A 179 3.56 -1.30 -12.72
C LEU A 179 2.14 -1.79 -12.36
N ASP A 180 1.84 -1.93 -11.06
CA ASP A 180 0.49 -2.20 -10.56
C ASP A 180 -0.50 -1.09 -10.93
N VAL A 181 -0.11 0.17 -10.72
CA VAL A 181 -0.91 1.36 -11.08
C VAL A 181 -1.09 1.47 -12.59
N LEU A 182 -0.08 1.14 -13.39
CA LEU A 182 -0.19 1.12 -14.84
C LEU A 182 -1.31 0.16 -15.27
N VAL A 183 -1.35 -1.06 -14.74
CA VAL A 183 -2.34 -2.08 -15.13
C VAL A 183 -3.69 -1.83 -14.48
N GLY A 184 -3.75 -1.84 -13.15
CA GLY A 184 -4.99 -1.75 -12.36
C GLY A 184 -5.59 -0.35 -12.30
N GLY A 185 -4.83 0.69 -12.63
CA GLY A 185 -5.29 2.07 -12.67
C GLY A 185 -5.42 2.60 -14.10
N HIS A 186 -4.30 2.85 -14.76
CA HIS A 186 -4.28 3.63 -16.01
C HIS A 186 -4.82 2.86 -17.22
N LEU A 187 -4.40 1.61 -17.43
CA LEU A 187 -4.90 0.78 -18.53
C LEU A 187 -6.38 0.48 -18.36
N ARG A 188 -6.83 0.18 -17.13
CA ARG A 188 -8.25 0.01 -16.82
C ARG A 188 -9.05 1.28 -17.12
N HIS A 189 -8.59 2.44 -16.65
CA HIS A 189 -9.23 3.73 -16.92
C HIS A 189 -9.37 4.00 -18.42
N VAL A 190 -8.33 3.72 -19.22
CA VAL A 190 -8.42 3.88 -20.69
C VAL A 190 -9.45 2.93 -21.30
N VAL A 191 -9.50 1.67 -20.85
CA VAL A 191 -10.49 0.67 -21.33
C VAL A 191 -11.93 1.07 -21.01
N GLU A 192 -12.16 1.72 -19.87
CA GLU A 192 -13.46 2.24 -19.44
C GLU A 192 -13.81 3.57 -20.13
N ALA A 193 -12.82 4.43 -20.34
CA ALA A 193 -13.01 5.75 -20.93
C ALA A 193 -13.17 5.71 -22.46
N ALA A 194 -12.59 4.72 -23.14
CA ALA A 194 -12.63 4.63 -24.60
C ALA A 194 -13.94 4.04 -25.14
N GLY A 195 -14.49 4.70 -26.17
CA GLY A 195 -15.61 4.25 -26.99
C GLY A 195 -15.14 3.55 -28.27
N PRO A 196 -16.01 3.41 -29.29
CA PRO A 196 -15.63 2.90 -30.60
C PRO A 196 -14.51 3.73 -31.23
N SER A 197 -13.49 3.09 -31.79
CA SER A 197 -12.36 3.79 -32.40
C SER A 197 -12.62 4.14 -33.86
N ASP A 198 -11.79 5.00 -34.42
CA ASP A 198 -11.84 5.36 -35.85
C ASP A 198 -11.26 4.27 -36.77
N THR A 199 -10.49 3.32 -36.22
CA THR A 199 -9.75 2.31 -36.98
C THR A 199 -9.80 0.93 -36.32
N ASP A 200 -9.71 -0.12 -37.14
CA ASP A 200 -9.63 -1.52 -36.67
C ASP A 200 -8.37 -1.76 -35.80
N GLN A 201 -7.28 -1.05 -36.07
CA GLN A 201 -6.04 -1.18 -35.29
C GLN A 201 -6.18 -0.61 -33.87
N ALA A 202 -6.87 0.52 -33.73
CA ALA A 202 -7.16 1.11 -32.43
C ALA A 202 -8.14 0.24 -31.62
N ASP A 203 -9.14 -0.33 -32.29
CA ASP A 203 -10.06 -1.31 -31.68
C ASP A 203 -9.32 -2.57 -31.23
N PHE A 204 -8.37 -3.06 -32.03
CA PHE A 204 -7.51 -4.17 -31.64
C PHE A 204 -6.66 -3.84 -30.40
N ALA A 205 -6.05 -2.64 -30.35
CA ALA A 205 -5.27 -2.21 -29.19
C ALA A 205 -6.12 -2.15 -27.90
N LEU A 206 -7.35 -1.61 -27.98
CA LEU A 206 -8.30 -1.64 -26.87
C LEU A 206 -8.71 -3.06 -26.48
N HIS A 207 -8.95 -3.93 -27.45
CA HIS A 207 -9.34 -5.31 -27.21
C HIS A 207 -8.27 -6.07 -26.43
N VAL A 208 -7.00 -6.00 -26.88
CA VAL A 208 -5.88 -6.65 -26.18
C VAL A 208 -5.70 -6.04 -24.79
N THR A 209 -5.84 -4.72 -24.64
CA THR A 209 -5.76 -4.06 -23.33
C THR A 209 -6.84 -4.59 -22.37
N ARG A 210 -8.08 -4.69 -22.84
CA ARG A 210 -9.19 -5.24 -22.05
C ARG A 210 -8.93 -6.69 -21.64
N GLY A 211 -8.37 -7.49 -22.54
CA GLY A 211 -7.95 -8.86 -22.24
C GLY A 211 -6.88 -8.92 -21.15
N LEU A 212 -5.85 -8.06 -21.23
CA LEU A 212 -4.79 -7.98 -20.23
C LEU A 212 -5.33 -7.57 -18.85
N VAL A 213 -6.15 -6.51 -18.79
CA VAL A 213 -6.79 -6.04 -17.54
C VAL A 213 -7.68 -7.13 -16.95
N GLY A 214 -8.52 -7.77 -17.76
CA GLY A 214 -9.38 -8.85 -17.29
C GLY A 214 -8.59 -10.06 -16.77
N TYR A 215 -7.46 -10.40 -17.39
CA TYR A 215 -6.60 -11.47 -16.91
C TYR A 215 -5.91 -11.10 -15.57
N TYR A 216 -5.42 -9.88 -15.45
CA TYR A 216 -4.90 -9.35 -14.19
C TYR A 216 -5.96 -9.41 -13.08
N ASP A 217 -7.19 -8.97 -13.36
CA ASP A 217 -8.29 -9.00 -12.38
C ASP A 217 -8.58 -10.42 -11.90
N HIS A 218 -8.63 -11.37 -12.83
CA HIS A 218 -8.83 -12.78 -12.49
C HIS A 218 -7.71 -13.35 -11.63
N ALA A 219 -6.44 -13.03 -11.94
CA ALA A 219 -5.28 -13.48 -11.18
C ALA A 219 -5.24 -12.91 -9.76
N VAL A 220 -5.67 -11.66 -9.59
CA VAL A 220 -5.61 -10.95 -8.30
C VAL A 220 -6.80 -11.29 -7.41
N ALA A 221 -7.98 -11.48 -8.00
CA ALA A 221 -9.21 -11.87 -7.33
C ALA A 221 -9.17 -13.26 -6.69
N GLY A 222 -8.10 -14.03 -6.92
CA GLY A 222 -7.85 -15.38 -6.41
C GLY A 222 -8.66 -15.74 -5.17
N THR A 223 -9.63 -16.63 -5.37
CA THR A 223 -10.49 -17.20 -4.35
C THR A 223 -9.66 -17.65 -3.15
N ASP A 224 -10.13 -17.36 -1.93
CA ASP A 224 -9.50 -17.74 -0.65
C ASP A 224 -9.28 -19.26 -0.44
N ALA A 225 -9.55 -20.09 -1.45
CA ALA A 225 -9.41 -21.53 -1.42
C ALA A 225 -8.00 -21.95 -1.86
N ASP A 226 -7.26 -22.47 -0.89
CA ASP A 226 -6.07 -23.32 -1.00
C ASP A 226 -4.80 -22.73 -1.63
N ASP A 227 -3.95 -22.17 -0.74
CA ASP A 227 -2.49 -22.40 -0.69
C ASP A 227 -1.90 -21.96 0.65
#